data_AF-A0A2V6KYI7-F1
#
_entry.id   AF-A0A2V6KYI7-F1
#
_cell.length_a   1.000
_cell.length_b   1.000
_cell.length_c   1.000
_cell.angle_alpha   90.00
_cell.angle_beta   90.00
_cell.angle_gamma   90.00
#
_symmetry.space_group_name_H-M   'P 1'
#
loop_
_entity.id
_entity.type
_entity.pdbx_description
1 polymer ?
#
loop_
_entity_poly.entity_id
_entity_poly.type
_entity_poly.pdbx_seq_one_letter_code
_entity_poly.pdbx_strand_id
1 'polypeptide(L)' 'MTLGSGQLFHWEKLGNGFIGAIGDRPVYVEQHGDSLLTSCQDEKLIRNYFALD' A
#
# COMPACT_ATOMS: atom_id res chain seq x y z
N MET A 1 14.75 11.32 -11.95
CA MET A 1 15.86 10.80 -11.14
C MET A 1 15.38 9.49 -10.55
N THR A 2 15.92 8.40 -11.07
CA THR A 2 15.48 7.02 -10.89
C THR A 2 15.85 6.49 -9.51
N LEU A 3 14.85 5.99 -8.78
CA LEU A 3 14.88 4.94 -7.75
C LEU A 3 16.27 4.36 -7.44
N GLY A 4 17.07 5.12 -6.71
CA GLY A 4 18.27 4.62 -6.05
C GLY A 4 18.00 4.59 -4.55
N SER A 5 18.24 3.44 -3.92
CA SER A 5 18.25 3.20 -2.47
C SER A 5 16.97 2.63 -1.86
N GLY A 6 16.81 1.30 -1.93
CA GLY A 6 16.18 0.55 -0.83
C GLY A 6 14.68 0.75 -0.55
N GLN A 7 13.91 1.44 -1.39
CA GLN A 7 12.44 1.45 -1.34
C GLN A 7 11.87 0.12 -1.85
N LEU A 8 12.33 -0.99 -1.27
CA LEU A 8 11.65 -2.27 -1.35
C LEU A 8 10.49 -2.19 -0.37
N PHE A 9 9.34 -1.78 -0.90
CA PHE A 9 8.07 -1.88 -0.23
C PHE A 9 7.92 -3.33 0.30
N HIS A 10 8.07 -3.53 1.61
CA HIS A 10 7.89 -4.84 2.23
C HIS A 10 6.38 -5.12 2.25
N TRP A 11 5.85 -5.61 1.14
CA TRP A 11 4.51 -6.15 1.06
C TRP A 11 4.61 -7.67 1.14
N GLU A 12 4.13 -8.22 2.23
CA GLU A 12 3.98 -9.66 2.41
C GLU A 12 2.55 -10.06 2.06
N LYS A 13 2.40 -11.10 1.24
CA LYS A 13 1.07 -11.62 0.92
C LYS A 13 0.48 -12.27 2.17
N LEU A 14 -0.70 -11.81 2.59
CA LEU A 14 -1.42 -12.34 3.73
C LEU A 14 -2.87 -12.61 3.33
N GLY A 15 -3.22 -13.90 3.21
CA GLY A 15 -4.54 -14.32 2.75
C GLY A 15 -4.84 -13.83 1.32
N ASN A 16 -5.89 -13.04 1.18
CA ASN A 16 -6.33 -12.46 -0.10
C ASN A 16 -5.68 -11.10 -0.41
N GLY A 17 -4.99 -10.50 0.58
CA GLY A 17 -4.38 -9.19 0.44
C GLY A 17 -2.87 -9.21 0.68
N PHE A 18 -2.35 -8.02 0.96
CA PHE A 18 -0.96 -7.75 1.23
C PHE A 18 -0.85 -6.90 2.49
N ILE A 19 0.06 -7.26 3.38
CA ILE A 19 0.43 -6.44 4.54
C ILE A 19 1.79 -5.82 4.28
N GLY A 20 1.90 -4.52 4.51
CA GLY A 20 3.17 -3.82 4.41
C GLY A 20 3.19 -2.59 5.28
N ALA A 21 4.19 -1.75 5.07
CA ALA A 21 4.28 -0.46 5.75
C ALA A 21 4.40 0.67 4.73
N ILE A 22 3.62 1.74 4.94
CA ILE A 22 3.77 2.99 4.22
C ILE A 22 4.32 4.01 5.21
N GLY A 23 5.60 4.37 5.03
CA GLY A 23 6.34 5.14 6.03
C GLY A 23 6.52 4.33 7.32
N ASP A 24 6.01 4.84 8.44
CA ASP A 24 6.02 4.21 9.76
C ASP A 24 4.70 3.49 10.10
N ARG A 25 3.76 3.46 9.16
CA ARG A 25 2.41 2.93 9.40
C ARG A 25 2.23 1.55 8.77
N PRO A 26 1.87 0.51 9.54
CA PRO A 26 1.46 -0.75 8.96
C PRO A 26 0.12 -0.58 8.24
N VAL A 27 0.05 -1.11 7.03
CA VAL A 27 -1.12 -1.04 6.15
C VAL A 27 -1.38 -2.42 5.58
N TYR A 28 -2.61 -2.89 5.72
CA TYR A 28 -3.12 -4.02 4.95
C TYR A 28 -3.90 -3.48 3.75
N VAL A 29 -3.68 -4.04 2.58
CA VAL A 29 -4.43 -3.74 1.36
C VAL A 29 -4.95 -5.01 0.71
N GLU A 30 -6.20 -4.98 0.27
CA GLU A 30 -6.83 -6.09 -0.44
C GLU A 30 -7.61 -5.54 -1.63
N GLN A 31 -7.36 -6.10 -2.81
CA GLN A 31 -8.09 -5.72 -4.01
C GLN A 31 -9.36 -6.57 -4.14
N HIS A 32 -10.50 -5.90 -4.17
CA HIS A 32 -11.81 -6.48 -4.45
C HIS A 32 -12.36 -5.91 -5.75
N GLY A 33 -12.01 -6.54 -6.87
CA GLY A 33 -12.41 -6.06 -8.21
C GLY A 33 -11.86 -4.66 -8.47
N ASP A 34 -12.76 -3.70 -8.67
CA ASP A 34 -12.44 -2.28 -8.91
C ASP A 34 -12.25 -1.47 -7.63
N SER A 35 -12.38 -2.09 -6.46
CA SER A 35 -12.20 -1.44 -5.15
C SER A 35 -10.93 -1.93 -4.46
N LEU A 36 -10.22 -1.02 -3.81
CA LEU A 36 -9.09 -1.34 -2.93
C LEU A 36 -9.52 -1.14 -1.48
N LEU A 37 -9.64 -2.22 -0.72
CA LEU A 37 -9.82 -2.16 0.72
C LEU A 37 -8.46 -1.91 1.37
N THR A 38 -8.45 -1.02 2.36
CA THR A 38 -7.25 -0.68 3.12
C THR A 38 -7.60 -0.59 4.59
N SER A 39 -6.71 -1.08 5.46
CA SER A 39 -6.85 -0.88 6.91
C SER A 39 -6.48 0.54 7.33
N CYS A 40 -5.90 1.35 6.43
CA CYS A 40 -5.52 2.72 6.70
C CYS A 40 -6.70 3.68 6.49
N GLN A 41 -7.00 4.51 7.48
CA GLN A 41 -8.07 5.52 7.40
C GLN A 41 -7.66 6.75 6.57
N ASP A 42 -6.36 6.92 6.30
CA ASP A 42 -5.84 8.03 5.49
C ASP A 42 -5.92 7.70 3.99
N GLU A 43 -7.11 7.87 3.43
CA GLU A 43 -7.38 7.63 2.01
C GLU A 43 -6.45 8.44 1.10
N LYS A 44 -6.14 9.70 1.43
CA LYS A 44 -5.22 10.53 0.64
C LYS A 44 -3.82 9.94 0.55
N LEU A 45 -3.33 9.37 1.65
CA LEU A 45 -2.01 8.73 1.70
C LEU A 45 -2.00 7.49 0.81
N ILE A 46 -3.06 6.67 0.88
CA ILE A 46 -3.21 5.47 0.05
C ILE A 46 -3.32 5.83 -1.43
N ARG A 47 -4.15 6.81 -1.79
CA ARG A 47 -4.30 7.27 -3.17
C ARG A 47 -2.98 7.82 -3.73
N ASN A 48 -2.27 8.64 -2.96
CA ASN A 48 -0.97 9.18 -3.39
C ASN A 48 0.09 8.07 -3.53
N TYR A 49 0.13 7.12 -2.60
CA TYR A 49 1.09 6.01 -2.62
C TYR A 49 0.86 5.04 -3.78
N PHE A 50 -0.40 4.69 -4.05
CA PHE A 50 -0.78 3.82 -5.17
C PHE A 50 -1.00 4.58 -6.49
N ALA A 51 -0.76 5.89 -6.51
CA ALA A 51 -1.00 6.76 -7.66
C ALA A 51 -2.42 6.58 -8.27
N LEU A 52 -3.43 6.49 -7.40
CA LEU A 52 -4.86 6.36 -7.76
C LEU A 52 -5.51 7.72 -8.08
N ASP A 53 -4.74 8.67 -8.63
CA ASP A 53 -5.24 9.99 -9.03
C ASP A 53 -6.13 9.91 -10.28
#